data_AF-A0A2T3NQM4-F1
#
_entry.id   AF-A0A2T3NQM4-F1
#
_cell.length_a   1.000
_cell.length_b   1.000
_cell.length_c   1.000
_cell.angle_alpha   90.00
_cell.angle_beta   90.00
_cell.angle_gamma   90.00
#
_symmetry.space_group_name_H-M   'P 1'
#
loop_
_entity.id
_entity.type
_entity.pdbx_description
1 polymer ?
#
loop_
_entity_poly.entity_id
_entity_poly.type
_entity_poly.pdbx_seq_one_letter_code
_entity_poly.pdbx_strand_id
1 'polypeptide(L)'
;MFKPQGNIAAGNPQEEAQRHQTMIVDAMGFCYLIVPYGQAVDSNLGQAQRCYNNIYRASLLLHSHHDGWGRRFNLRKLYARLLNPALLHHKSDKELGNELSARIACGELQVYRVGNLLTP
;
A
#
# COMPACT_ATOMS: atom_id res chain seq x y z
N MET A 1 8.49 6.92 33.45
CA MET A 1 9.60 7.30 32.56
C MET A 1 9.76 6.18 31.53
N PHE A 2 9.04 6.26 30.41
CA PHE A 2 9.09 5.22 29.37
C PHE A 2 10.29 5.49 28.46
N LYS A 3 11.24 4.55 28.41
CA LYS A 3 12.31 4.56 27.40
C LYS A 3 11.70 4.08 26.07
N PRO A 4 11.89 4.79 24.95
CA PRO A 4 11.54 4.25 23.65
C PRO A 4 12.54 3.15 23.31
N GLN A 5 12.07 1.91 23.22
CA GLN A 5 12.83 0.79 22.70
C GLN A 5 12.82 0.85 21.17
N GLY A 6 14.00 0.66 20.57
CA GLY A 6 14.13 0.18 19.20
C GLY A 6 14.16 1.26 18.14
N ASN A 7 15.31 1.95 18.04
CA ASN A 7 15.74 2.58 16.80
C ASN A 7 16.11 1.44 15.82
N ILE A 8 15.12 0.86 15.15
CA ILE A 8 15.35 0.01 13.98
C ILE A 8 15.61 1.01 12.85
N ALA A 9 16.76 0.92 12.19
CA ALA A 9 17.05 1.72 11.00
C ALA A 9 15.81 1.68 10.09
N ALA A 10 15.10 2.81 9.96
CA ALA A 10 13.93 2.92 9.13
C ALA A 10 14.41 2.73 7.68
N GLY A 11 14.36 1.49 7.21
CA GLY A 11 14.58 1.20 5.79
C GLY A 11 13.59 2.03 4.99
N ASN A 12 14.01 2.52 3.82
CA ASN A 12 13.16 3.31 2.95
C ASN A 12 11.81 2.58 2.76
N PRO A 13 10.65 3.18 3.11
CA PRO A 13 9.35 2.53 3.01
C PRO A 13 9.05 1.97 1.61
N GLN A 14 9.65 2.57 0.57
CA GLN A 14 9.58 2.09 -0.81
C GLN A 14 10.36 0.78 -1.02
N GLU A 15 11.56 0.67 -0.47
CA GLU A 15 12.38 -0.55 -0.53
C GLU A 15 11.73 -1.68 0.24
N GLU A 16 11.15 -1.37 1.41
CA GLU A 16 10.43 -2.35 2.21
C GLU A 16 9.19 -2.85 1.46
N ALA A 17 8.35 -1.95 0.95
CA ALA A 17 7.17 -2.34 0.21
C ALA A 17 7.50 -3.11 -1.07
N GLN A 18 8.61 -2.78 -1.73
CA GLN A 18 9.12 -3.56 -2.85
C GLN A 18 9.53 -4.98 -2.41
N ARG A 19 10.33 -5.10 -1.34
CA ARG A 19 10.78 -6.40 -0.80
C ARG A 19 9.61 -7.30 -0.41
N HIS A 20 8.54 -6.71 0.13
CA HIS A 20 7.34 -7.43 0.55
C HIS A 20 6.28 -7.60 -0.53
N GLN A 21 6.52 -7.10 -1.76
CA GLN A 21 5.56 -7.13 -2.86
C GLN A 21 4.23 -6.44 -2.54
N THR A 22 4.27 -5.38 -1.73
CA THR A 22 3.10 -4.58 -1.32
C THR A 22 3.03 -3.21 -1.98
N MET A 23 4.06 -2.84 -2.76
CA MET A 23 4.04 -1.65 -3.59
C MET A 23 3.23 -1.90 -4.86
N ILE A 24 2.32 -0.97 -5.17
CA ILE A 24 1.53 -0.99 -6.40
C ILE A 24 2.23 -0.14 -7.44
N VAL A 25 2.29 -0.65 -8.66
CA VAL A 25 2.78 0.10 -9.82
C VAL A 25 1.67 0.13 -10.86
N ASP A 26 1.25 1.33 -11.26
CA ASP A 26 0.24 1.47 -12.31
C ASP A 26 0.83 1.31 -13.72
N ALA A 27 -0.03 1.37 -14.73
CA ALA A 27 0.39 1.26 -16.13
C ALA A 27 1.35 2.39 -16.56
N MET A 28 1.33 3.53 -15.89
CA MET A 28 2.20 4.68 -16.16
C MET A 28 3.53 4.62 -15.39
N GLY A 29 3.77 3.57 -14.60
CA GLY A 29 4.99 3.41 -13.81
C GLY A 29 4.98 4.16 -12.47
N PHE A 30 3.86 4.79 -12.09
CA PHE A 30 3.75 5.45 -10.79
C PHE A 30 3.67 4.42 -9.67
N CYS A 31 4.46 4.65 -8.62
CA CYS A 31 4.57 3.78 -7.47
C CYS A 31 3.70 4.29 -6.32
N TYR A 32 2.91 3.39 -5.76
CA TYR A 32 1.98 3.68 -4.67
C TYR A 32 2.22 2.78 -3.46
N LEU A 33 2.17 3.40 -2.28
CA LEU A 33 2.13 2.72 -0.99
C LEU A 33 0.75 2.88 -0.36
N ILE A 34 0.30 1.84 0.33
CA ILE A 34 -0.91 1.87 1.14
C ILE A 34 -0.49 1.60 2.58
N VAL A 35 -0.87 2.50 3.49
CA VAL A 35 -0.52 2.42 4.91
C VAL A 35 -1.75 2.71 5.77
N PRO A 36 -1.83 2.22 7.02
CA PRO A 36 -2.85 2.62 7.98
C PRO A 36 -2.77 4.11 8.31
N TYR A 37 -3.93 4.72 8.53
CA TYR A 37 -4.06 6.10 8.98
C TYR A 37 -3.25 6.34 10.26
N GLY A 38 -2.50 7.44 10.29
CA GLY A 38 -1.69 7.83 11.45
C GLY A 38 -0.36 7.10 11.59
N GLN A 39 -0.04 6.15 10.70
CA GLN A 39 1.32 5.63 10.61
C GLN A 39 2.19 6.69 9.93
N ALA A 40 3.20 7.19 10.66
CA ALA A 40 4.17 8.13 10.10
C ALA A 40 4.95 7.42 9.00
N VAL A 41 4.63 7.75 7.75
CA VAL A 41 5.49 7.45 6.61
C VAL A 41 6.45 8.62 6.52
N ASP A 42 7.76 8.34 6.44
CA ASP A 42 8.84 9.33 6.49
C ASP A 42 8.47 10.65 5.79
N SER A 43 8.90 11.77 6.37
CA SER A 43 8.62 13.15 5.95
C SER A 43 8.90 13.46 4.46
N ASN A 44 9.53 12.53 3.74
CA ASN A 44 9.85 12.59 2.32
C ASN A 44 8.77 11.99 1.40
N LEU A 45 7.76 11.33 1.96
CA LEU A 45 6.66 10.79 1.18
C LEU A 45 5.63 11.90 0.95
N GLY A 46 5.25 12.08 -0.31
CA GLY A 46 4.33 13.15 -0.73
C GLY A 46 2.99 13.11 0.01
N GLN A 47 2.11 14.08 -0.26
CA GLN A 47 0.81 14.11 0.42
C GLN A 47 -0.04 12.87 0.09
N ALA A 48 -0.80 12.41 1.09
CA ALA A 48 -1.80 11.36 0.91
C ALA A 48 -2.74 11.73 -0.25
N GLN A 49 -2.90 10.79 -1.18
CA GLN A 49 -3.64 10.95 -2.41
C GLN A 49 -5.13 10.81 -2.13
N ARG A 50 -5.75 11.91 -1.67
CA ARG A 50 -7.19 11.97 -1.32
C ARG A 50 -8.12 11.56 -2.46
N CYS A 51 -7.64 11.60 -3.70
CA CYS A 51 -8.37 11.12 -4.86
C CYS A 51 -8.77 9.63 -4.76
N TYR A 52 -8.07 8.84 -3.94
CA TYR A 52 -8.42 7.44 -3.67
C TYR A 52 -9.42 7.24 -2.52
N ASN A 53 -9.87 8.30 -1.83
CA ASN A 53 -10.99 8.26 -0.87
C ASN A 53 -12.34 8.10 -1.63
N ASN A 54 -12.38 7.15 -2.56
CA ASN A 54 -13.47 6.85 -3.46
C ASN A 54 -13.36 5.37 -3.82
N ILE A 55 -14.43 4.62 -3.59
CA ILE A 55 -14.44 3.16 -3.73
C ILE A 55 -14.04 2.69 -5.13
N TYR A 56 -14.47 3.40 -6.17
CA TYR A 56 -14.14 3.06 -7.55
C TYR A 56 -12.65 3.24 -7.83
N ARG A 57 -12.08 4.38 -7.41
CA ARG A 57 -10.64 4.65 -7.60
C ARG A 57 -9.75 3.75 -6.77
N ALA A 58 -10.15 3.44 -5.53
CA ALA A 58 -9.43 2.49 -4.67
C ALA A 58 -9.44 1.08 -5.25
N SER A 59 -10.61 0.63 -5.73
CA SER A 59 -10.74 -0.66 -6.41
C SER A 59 -9.91 -0.70 -7.69
N LEU A 60 -9.96 0.36 -8.50
CA LEU A 60 -9.14 0.46 -9.70
C LEU A 60 -7.66 0.32 -9.35
N LEU A 61 -7.15 1.07 -8.37
CA LEU A 61 -5.75 1.00 -7.93
C LEU A 61 -5.30 -0.43 -7.57
N LEU A 62 -6.11 -1.19 -6.82
CA LEU A 62 -5.76 -2.54 -6.39
C LEU A 62 -5.79 -3.56 -7.53
N HIS A 63 -6.67 -3.38 -8.52
CA HIS A 63 -6.89 -4.36 -9.59
C HIS A 63 -6.18 -4.00 -10.90
N SER A 64 -5.86 -2.74 -11.15
CA SER A 64 -5.17 -2.25 -12.36
C SER A 64 -3.68 -2.03 -12.12
N HIS A 65 -3.01 -3.00 -11.49
CA HIS A 65 -1.56 -3.00 -11.33
C HIS A 65 -0.89 -3.67 -12.54
N HIS A 66 0.30 -3.20 -12.91
CA HIS A 66 1.01 -3.69 -14.08
C HIS A 66 2.22 -4.55 -13.67
N ASP A 67 2.12 -5.87 -13.85
CA ASP A 67 3.19 -6.83 -13.54
C ASP A 67 4.44 -6.66 -14.44
N GLY A 68 4.32 -5.96 -15.57
CA GLY A 68 5.41 -5.78 -16.54
C GLY A 68 6.57 -4.89 -16.07
N TRP A 69 6.45 -4.21 -14.92
CA TRP A 69 7.56 -3.45 -14.33
C TRP A 69 8.54 -4.33 -13.52
N GLY A 70 8.45 -5.66 -13.65
CA GLY A 70 9.32 -6.62 -12.96
C GLY A 70 9.05 -6.75 -11.45
N ARG A 71 8.02 -6.06 -10.94
CA ARG A 71 7.61 -6.05 -9.53
C ARG A 71 6.15 -6.50 -9.43
N ARG A 72 5.93 -7.80 -9.22
CA ARG A 72 4.58 -8.35 -9.07
C ARG A 72 4.01 -7.94 -7.73
N PHE A 73 2.97 -7.12 -7.75
CA PHE A 73 2.18 -6.78 -6.58
C PHE A 73 1.45 -8.03 -6.07
N ASN A 74 1.30 -8.16 -4.75
CA ASN A 74 0.60 -9.28 -4.13
C ASN A 74 -0.45 -8.77 -3.14
N LEU A 75 -1.72 -8.85 -3.55
CA LEU A 75 -2.87 -8.42 -2.76
C LEU A 75 -2.95 -9.11 -1.40
N ARG A 76 -2.69 -10.43 -1.34
CA ARG A 76 -2.74 -11.21 -0.10
C ARG A 76 -1.66 -10.77 0.88
N LYS A 77 -0.44 -10.51 0.40
CA LYS A 77 0.66 -9.99 1.23
C LYS A 77 0.34 -8.59 1.76
N LEU A 78 -0.24 -7.73 0.92
CA LEU A 78 -0.70 -6.41 1.35
C LEU A 78 -1.76 -6.53 2.46
N TYR A 79 -2.78 -7.37 2.24
CA TYR A 79 -3.85 -7.59 3.21
C TYR A 79 -3.31 -8.11 4.55
N ALA A 80 -2.43 -9.12 4.50
CA ALA A 80 -1.80 -9.71 5.68
C ALA A 80 -1.07 -8.66 6.54
N ARG A 81 -0.38 -7.74 5.87
CA ARG A 81 0.44 -6.70 6.50
C ARG A 81 -0.41 -5.57 7.10
N LEU A 82 -1.50 -5.20 6.44
CA LEU A 82 -2.32 -4.06 6.85
C LEU A 82 -3.43 -4.41 7.85
N LEU A 83 -3.97 -5.63 7.76
CA LEU A 83 -5.19 -6.00 8.46
C LEU A 83 -4.97 -7.19 9.38
N ASN A 84 -5.32 -8.40 8.95
CA ASN A 84 -5.21 -9.60 9.76
C ASN A 84 -4.87 -10.83 8.91
N PRO A 85 -3.69 -11.45 9.12
CA PRO A 85 -3.29 -12.67 8.41
C PRO A 85 -4.25 -13.84 8.59
N ALA A 86 -4.93 -13.95 9.74
CA ALA A 86 -5.80 -15.08 10.05
C ALA A 86 -7.01 -15.18 9.10
N LEU A 87 -7.45 -14.06 8.52
CA LEU A 87 -8.61 -14.01 7.64
C LEU A 87 -8.27 -14.35 6.17
N LEU A 88 -6.98 -14.50 5.81
CA LEU A 88 -6.55 -14.75 4.44
C LEU A 88 -7.09 -16.06 3.85
N HIS A 89 -7.21 -17.10 4.68
CA HIS A 89 -7.64 -18.43 4.25
C HIS A 89 -9.16 -18.53 4.05
N HIS A 90 -9.91 -17.58 4.58
CA HIS A 90 -11.38 -17.57 4.54
C HIS A 90 -11.94 -16.62 3.48
N LYS A 91 -11.08 -15.87 2.77
CA LYS A 91 -11.50 -14.86 1.80
C LYS A 91 -10.84 -15.09 0.43
N SER A 92 -11.65 -14.95 -0.61
CA SER A 92 -11.20 -14.85 -2.00
C SER A 92 -10.46 -13.53 -2.24
N ASP A 93 -9.64 -13.47 -3.30
CA ASP A 93 -8.90 -12.25 -3.65
C ASP A 93 -9.84 -11.08 -3.91
N LYS A 94 -11.02 -11.35 -4.49
CA LYS A 94 -12.08 -10.35 -4.69
C LYS A 94 -12.58 -9.76 -3.37
N GLU A 95 -12.80 -10.60 -2.36
CA GLU A 95 -13.25 -10.14 -1.03
C GLU A 95 -12.17 -9.33 -0.32
N LEU A 96 -10.92 -9.79 -0.41
CA LEU A 96 -9.76 -9.05 0.14
C LEU A 96 -9.63 -7.67 -0.53
N GLY A 97 -9.75 -7.62 -1.86
CA GLY A 97 -9.70 -6.38 -2.64
C GLY A 97 -10.85 -5.44 -2.32
N ASN A 98 -12.07 -5.95 -2.16
CA ASN A 98 -13.24 -5.15 -1.77
C ASN A 98 -13.08 -4.53 -0.39
N GLU A 99 -12.60 -5.29 0.60
CA GLU A 99 -12.38 -4.78 1.96
C GLU A 99 -11.29 -3.71 1.99
N LEU A 100 -10.15 -3.96 1.33
CA LEU A 100 -9.08 -2.96 1.23
C LEU A 100 -9.59 -1.69 0.51
N SER A 101 -10.36 -1.84 -0.56
CA SER A 101 -10.94 -0.70 -1.29
C SER A 101 -11.86 0.13 -0.39
N ALA A 102 -12.70 -0.52 0.43
CA ALA A 102 -13.60 0.15 1.36
C ALA A 102 -12.83 0.94 2.43
N ARG A 103 -11.78 0.33 2.99
CA ARG A 103 -10.93 0.97 4.01
C ARG A 103 -10.11 2.14 3.47
N ILE A 104 -9.65 2.04 2.21
CA ILE A 104 -9.03 3.18 1.52
C ILE A 104 -10.07 4.28 1.30
N ALA A 105 -11.27 3.93 0.83
CA ALA A 105 -12.31 4.89 0.52
C ALA A 105 -12.78 5.68 1.75
N CYS A 106 -12.87 5.04 2.93
CA CYS A 106 -13.24 5.71 4.18
C CYS A 106 -12.07 6.44 4.87
N GLY A 107 -10.83 6.26 4.39
CA GLY A 107 -9.64 6.89 4.92
C GLY A 107 -8.95 6.17 6.08
N GLU A 108 -9.38 4.96 6.44
CA GLU A 108 -8.66 4.08 7.38
C GLU A 108 -7.29 3.67 6.83
N LEU A 109 -7.20 3.50 5.50
CA LEU A 109 -5.97 3.29 4.77
C LEU A 109 -5.70 4.50 3.87
N GLN A 110 -4.45 4.96 3.85
CA GLN A 110 -4.01 6.10 3.06
C GLN A 110 -3.10 5.65 1.92
N VAL A 111 -3.33 6.24 0.75
CA VAL A 111 -2.52 5.99 -0.45
C VAL A 111 -1.50 7.09 -0.62
N TYR A 112 -0.24 6.73 -0.80
CA TYR A 112 0.86 7.66 -1.05
C TYR A 112 1.47 7.35 -2.40
N ARG A 113 1.68 8.38 -3.22
CA ARG A 113 2.53 8.26 -4.42
C ARG A 113 3.97 8.56 -4.02
N VAL A 114 4.85 7.59 -4.22
CA VAL A 114 6.22 7.61 -3.65
C VAL A 114 7.32 7.70 -4.70
N GLY A 115 6.98 7.46 -5.97
CA GLY A 115 7.94 7.54 -7.05
C GLY A 115 7.32 7.25 -8.41
N ASN A 116 8.18 7.19 -9.42
CA ASN A 116 7.84 6.86 -10.79
C ASN A 116 9.02 6.08 -11.40
N LEU A 117 8.77 4.90 -11.95
CA LEU A 117 9.82 4.07 -12.56
C LEU A 117 10.30 4.61 -13.91
N LEU A 118 9.55 5.54 -14.52
CA LEU A 118 9.92 6.19 -15.78
C LEU A 118 10.84 7.41 -15.61
N THR A 119 10.95 7.95 -14.39
CA THR A 119 11.80 9.12 -14.12
C THR A 119 12.80 8.76 -13.04
N PRO A 120 14.12 8.87 -13.32
CA PRO A 120 15.17 8.58 -12.34
C PRO A 120 15.12 9.51 -11.12
#